data_AF-A0A2A7NFM3-F1
#
_entry.id   AF-A0A2A7NFM3-F1
#
_cell.length_a   1.000
_cell.length_b   1.000
_cell.length_c   1.000
_cell.angle_alpha   90.00
_cell.angle_beta   90.00
_cell.angle_gamma   90.00
#
_symmetry.space_group_name_H-M   'P 1'
#
loop_
_entity.id
_entity.type
_entity.pdbx_description
1 polymer ?
#
loop_
_entity_poly.entity_id
_entity_poly.type
_entity_poly.pdbx_seq_one_letter_code
_entity_poly.pdbx_strand_id
1 'polypeptide(L)' 'MLISMGLSSRAVADRLTLSVRTVEGHLYQAMKKTGAASRDELIAMLPQRTVRA' A
#
# COMPACT_ATOMS: atom_id res chain seq x y z
N MET A 1 4.03 -5.25 -2.18
CA MET A 1 3.30 -4.02 -2.55
C MET A 1 4.15 -2.84 -2.07
N LEU A 2 4.32 -1.72 -2.80
CA LEU A 2 5.23 -0.65 -2.31
C LEU A 2 4.82 -0.08 -0.95
N ILE A 3 3.53 -0.19 -0.63
CA ILE A 3 2.92 0.25 0.63
C ILE A 3 3.37 -0.61 1.83
N SER A 4 3.75 -1.88 1.60
CA SER A 4 4.20 -2.79 2.68
C SER A 4 5.61 -2.46 3.19
N MET A 5 6.31 -1.51 2.57
CA MET A 5 7.62 -1.02 3.01
C MET A 5 7.51 0.24 3.90
N GLY A 6 6.31 0.58 4.38
CA GLY A 6 6.08 1.78 5.22
C GLY A 6 6.12 3.10 4.44
N LEU A 7 6.19 3.07 3.10
CA LEU A 7 6.18 4.28 2.28
C LEU A 7 4.85 5.02 2.40
N SER A 8 4.87 6.36 2.38
CA SER A 8 3.67 7.20 2.31
C SER A 8 2.99 7.11 0.94
N SER A 9 1.69 7.44 0.85
CA SER A 9 0.98 7.45 -0.45
C SER A 9 1.65 8.37 -1.48
N ARG A 10 2.25 9.49 -1.03
CA ARG A 10 3.01 10.40 -1.89
C ARG A 10 4.31 9.77 -2.41
N ALA A 11 5.10 9.15 -1.53
CA ALA A 11 6.32 8.47 -1.97
C ALA A 11 6.03 7.31 -2.95
N VAL A 12 4.91 6.60 -2.76
CA VAL A 12 4.45 5.57 -3.71
C VAL A 12 4.02 6.18 -5.03
N ALA A 13 3.30 7.31 -5.00
CA ALA A 13 2.86 8.04 -6.18
C ALA A 13 4.06 8.51 -7.02
N ASP A 14 5.04 9.13 -6.39
CA ASP A 14 6.27 9.61 -7.04
C ASP A 14 7.04 8.45 -7.69
N ARG A 15 7.22 7.33 -6.97
CA ARG A 15 7.96 6.17 -7.47
C ARG A 15 7.26 5.46 -8.63
N LEU A 16 5.93 5.49 -8.66
CA LEU A 16 5.13 4.87 -9.71
C LEU A 16 4.73 5.85 -10.83
N THR A 17 5.14 7.11 -10.76
CA THR A 17 4.69 8.17 -11.69
C THR A 17 3.15 8.28 -11.76
N LEU A 18 2.49 8.09 -10.62
CA LEU A 18 1.04 8.15 -10.47
C LEU A 18 0.62 9.35 -9.63
N SER A 19 -0.69 9.66 -9.65
CA SER A 19 -1.26 10.61 -8.69
C SER A 19 -1.46 9.97 -7.31
N VAL A 20 -1.39 10.78 -6.25
CA VAL A 20 -1.73 10.34 -4.87
C VAL A 20 -3.16 9.78 -4.82
N ARG A 21 -4.10 10.41 -5.53
CA ARG A 21 -5.50 9.97 -5.59
C ARG A 21 -5.66 8.57 -6.18
N THR A 22 -4.83 8.22 -7.18
CA THR A 22 -4.78 6.88 -7.77
C THR A 22 -4.30 5.87 -6.73
N VAL A 23 -3.22 6.19 -5.99
CA VAL A 23 -2.70 5.34 -4.91
C VAL A 23 -3.74 5.11 -3.82
N GLU A 24 -4.42 6.16 -3.37
CA GLU A 24 -5.50 6.08 -2.37
C GLU A 24 -6.68 5.25 -2.87
N GLY A 25 -7.05 5.38 -4.15
CA GLY A 25 -8.08 4.55 -4.77
C GLY A 25 -7.72 3.06 -4.73
N HIS A 26 -6.47 2.71 -5.05
CA HIS A 26 -5.99 1.34 -4.93
C HIS A 26 -5.98 0.85 -3.49
N LEU A 27 -5.56 1.69 -2.54
CA LEU A 27 -5.56 1.35 -1.12
C LEU A 27 -6.99 1.08 -0.62
N TYR A 28 -7.95 1.93 -0.98
CA TYR A 28 -9.35 1.74 -0.65
C TYR A 28 -9.91 0.43 -1.21
N GLN A 29 -9.65 0.13 -2.48
CA GLN A 29 -10.11 -1.12 -3.08
C GLN A 29 -9.44 -2.35 -2.46
N ALA A 30 -8.17 -2.25 -2.06
CA ALA A 30 -7.47 -3.32 -1.35
C ALA A 30 -8.10 -3.56 0.03
N MET A 31 -8.29 -2.51 0.83
CA MET A 31 -8.96 -2.58 2.14
C MET A 31 -10.36 -3.17 2.02
N LYS A 32 -11.15 -2.71 1.04
CA LYS A 32 -12.49 -3.24 0.77
C LYS A 32 -12.48 -4.74 0.42
N LYS A 33 -11.46 -5.21 -0.32
CA LYS A 33 -11.34 -6.62 -0.71
C LYS A 33 -10.84 -7.51 0.43
N THR A 34 -10.00 -6.99 1.31
CA THR A 34 -9.41 -7.77 2.41
C THR A 34 -10.19 -7.66 3.71
N GLY A 35 -11.11 -6.69 3.83
CA GLY A 35 -11.82 -6.37 5.06
C GLY A 35 -10.99 -5.56 6.07
N ALA A 36 -9.81 -5.04 5.67
CA ALA A 36 -8.99 -4.22 6.56
C ALA A 36 -9.67 -2.87 6.84
N ALA A 37 -9.70 -2.47 8.10
CA ALA A 37 -10.26 -1.19 8.55
C ALA A 37 -9.25 -0.03 8.42
N SER A 38 -7.96 -0.33 8.25
CA SER A 38 -6.91 0.69 8.12
C SER A 38 -5.80 0.28 7.16
N ARG A 39 -5.00 1.28 6.76
CA ARG A 39 -3.77 1.07 5.98
C ARG A 39 -2.81 0.12 6.70
N ASP A 40 -2.64 0.32 8.01
CA ASP A 40 -1.67 -0.44 8.81
C ASP A 40 -2.10 -1.89 8.97
N GLU A 41 -3.40 -2.11 9.18
CA GLU A 41 -3.98 -3.46 9.18
C GLU A 41 -3.81 -4.14 7.81
N LEU A 42 -4.08 -3.42 6.72
CA LEU A 42 -3.83 -3.94 5.38
C LEU A 42 -2.34 -4.28 5.16
N ILE A 43 -1.42 -3.47 5.67
CA ILE A 43 0.03 -3.74 5.60
C ILE A 43 0.38 -4.99 6.42
N ALA A 44 -0.20 -5.17 7.61
CA ALA A 44 0.02 -6.34 8.45
C ALA A 44 -0.48 -7.65 7.80
N MET A 45 -1.52 -7.57 6.96
CA MET A 45 -2.03 -8.71 6.19
C MET A 45 -1.18 -9.07 4.97
N LEU A 46 -0.33 -8.16 4.49
CA LEU A 46 0.50 -8.42 3.32
C LEU A 46 1.70 -9.30 3.72
N PRO A 47 2.05 -10.32 2.90
CA PRO A 47 3.27 -11.08 3.14
C PRO A 47 4.46 -10.12 3.11
N GLN A 48 5.19 -10.09 4.23
CA GLN A 48 6.46 -9.39 4.39
C GLN A 48 7.44 -10.04 3.41
N ARG A 49 7.49 -9.54 2.17
CA ARG A 49 8.50 -9.97 1.21
C ARG A 49 9.82 -9.34 1.63
N THR A 50 10.43 -9.91 2.66
CA THR A 50 11.81 -9.62 3.04
C THR A 50 12.63 -9.84 1.79
N VAL A 51 13.19 -8.76 1.24
CA VAL A 51 14.24 -8.88 0.24
C VAL A 51 15.43 -9.46 1.02
N ARG A 52 15.53 -10.80 1.04
CA ARG A 52 16.76 -11.46 1.45
C ARG A 52 17.80 -11.06 0.41
N ALA A 53 18.77 -10.27 0.86
CA ALA A 53 20.01 -10.01 0.14
C ALA A 53 20.81 -11.30 -0.03
#